data_AF-A0A0C1NSD5-F1
#
_entry.id   AF-A0A0C1NSD5-F1
#
_cell.length_a   1.000
_cell.length_b   1.000
_cell.length_c   1.000
_cell.angle_alpha   90.00
_cell.angle_beta   90.00
_cell.angle_gamma   90.00
#
_symmetry.space_group_name_H-M   'P 1'
#
loop_
_entity.id
_entity.type
_entity.pdbx_description
1 polymer ?
#
loop_
_entity_poly.entity_id
_entity_poly.type
_entity_poly.pdbx_seq_one_letter_code
_entity_poly.pdbx_strand_id
1 'polypeptide(L)' 'KRGIVLNADHEALTQMLAELGKLGKKDFSVKLGSLLDVSERKYYVENGFRILETNLKDKLR' A
#
# COMPACT_ATOMS: atom_id res chain seq x y z
N LYS A 1 -13.45 -8.01 13.16
CA LYS A 1 -12.33 -7.10 12.82
C LYS A 1 -11.47 -7.79 11.77
N ARG A 2 -11.69 -7.53 10.48
CA ARG A 2 -10.95 -8.17 9.37
C ARG A 2 -9.83 -7.22 8.95
N GLY A 3 -8.61 -7.51 9.37
CA GLY A 3 -7.41 -6.75 9.00
C GLY A 3 -6.18 -7.45 9.55
N ILE A 4 -5.08 -7.44 8.80
CA ILE A 4 -3.79 -7.94 9.26
C ILE A 4 -3.21 -6.90 10.23
N VAL A 5 -2.82 -7.34 11.43
CA VAL A 5 -2.16 -6.47 12.38
C VAL A 5 -0.73 -6.23 11.90
N LEU A 6 -0.41 -4.98 11.58
CA LEU A 6 0.96 -4.53 11.32
C LEU A 6 1.71 -4.43 12.65
N ASN A 7 2.39 -5.52 13.01
CA ASN A 7 3.37 -5.62 14.09
C ASN A 7 4.77 -5.40 13.49
N ALA A 8 5.14 -4.14 13.29
CA ALA A 8 6.45 -3.74 12.82
C ALA A 8 6.95 -2.59 13.68
N ASP A 9 8.27 -2.44 13.82
CA ASP A 9 8.87 -1.34 14.55
C ASP A 9 8.74 -0.01 13.79
N HIS A 10 9.01 1.10 14.49
CA HIS A 10 8.86 2.44 13.94
C HIS A 10 9.72 2.68 12.69
N GLU A 11 10.92 2.08 12.65
CA GLU A 11 11.84 2.19 11.51
C GLU A 11 11.27 1.49 10.27
N ALA A 12 10.80 0.24 10.43
CA ALA A 12 10.18 -0.52 9.37
C ALA A 12 8.89 0.14 8.85
N LEU A 13 8.07 0.71 9.73
CA LEU A 13 6.86 1.46 9.34
C LEU A 13 7.21 2.72 8.54
N THR A 14 8.28 3.44 8.94
CA THR A 14 8.77 4.63 8.24
C THR A 14 9.33 4.27 6.86
N GLN A 15 10.14 3.22 6.78
CA GLN A 15 10.69 2.74 5.53
C GLN A 15 9.59 2.26 4.59
N MET A 16 8.60 1.52 5.10
CA MET A 16 7.45 1.07 4.31
C MET A 16 6.67 2.27 3.75
N LEU A 17 6.42 3.31 4.55
CA LEU A 17 5.76 4.53 4.07
C LEU A 17 6.57 5.22 2.96
N ALA A 18 7.90 5.28 3.10
CA ALA A 18 8.79 5.88 2.10
C ALA A 18 8.79 5.09 0.78
N GLU A 19 8.84 3.75 0.83
CA GLU A 19 8.78 2.91 -0.36
C GLU A 19 7.41 2.95 -1.05
N LEU A 20 6.31 3.00 -0.28
CA LEU A 20 4.97 3.19 -0.83
C LEU A 20 4.84 4.48 -1.63
N GLY A 21 5.44 5.57 -1.15
CA GLY A 21 5.46 6.87 -1.84
C GLY A 21 6.21 6.86 -3.18
N LYS A 22 7.07 5.85 -3.44
CA LYS A 22 7.76 5.70 -4.72
C LYS A 22 6.93 4.94 -5.75
N LEU A 23 5.89 4.23 -5.33
CA LEU A 23 5.06 3.44 -6.23
C LEU A 23 4.21 4.36 -7.10
N GLY A 24 4.30 4.17 -8.42
CA GLY A 24 3.54 4.93 -9.40
C GLY A 24 2.48 4.11 -10.11
N LYS A 25 1.71 4.76 -10.99
CA LYS A 25 0.68 4.10 -11.82
C LYS A 25 1.20 2.86 -12.56
N LYS A 26 2.47 2.85 -13.00
CA LYS A 26 3.08 1.71 -13.71
C LYS A 26 3.28 0.50 -12.80
N ASP A 27 3.61 0.70 -11.52
CA ASP A 27 3.77 -0.40 -10.57
C ASP A 27 2.42 -1.06 -10.28
N PHE A 28 1.36 -0.26 -10.17
CA PHE A 28 -0.01 -0.74 -10.00
C PHE A 28 -0.58 -1.41 -11.25
N SER A 29 -0.31 -0.88 -12.45
CA SER A 29 -0.87 -1.43 -13.68
C SER A 29 -0.13 -2.68 -14.19
N VAL A 30 1.19 -2.75 -14.01
CA VAL A 30 2.01 -3.84 -14.55
C VAL A 30 2.28 -4.93 -13.51
N LYS A 31 2.96 -4.59 -12.40
CA LYS A 31 3.37 -5.59 -11.39
C LYS A 31 2.18 -6.08 -10.59
N LEU A 32 1.47 -5.17 -9.92
CA LEU A 32 0.27 -5.52 -9.16
C LEU A 32 -0.81 -6.09 -10.08
N GLY A 33 -0.87 -5.58 -11.31
CA GLY A 33 -1.77 -6.06 -12.33
C GLY A 33 -1.55 -7.49 -12.80
N SER A 34 -0.34 -8.04 -12.67
CA SER A 34 -0.08 -9.45 -12.94
C SER A 34 -0.55 -10.38 -11.82
N LEU A 35 -0.74 -9.84 -10.61
CA LEU A 35 -1.07 -10.60 -9.40
C LEU A 35 -2.56 -10.52 -9.03
N LEU A 36 -3.29 -9.55 -9.60
CA LEU A 36 -4.67 -9.24 -9.24
C LEU A 36 -5.61 -9.32 -10.45
N ASP A 37 -6.87 -9.67 -10.18
CA ASP A 37 -7.91 -9.62 -11.18
C ASP A 37 -8.18 -8.20 -11.69
N VAL A 38 -8.77 -8.10 -12.88
CA VAL A 38 -8.99 -6.82 -13.57
C VAL A 38 -9.83 -5.84 -12.73
N SER A 39 -10.80 -6.36 -11.97
CA SER A 39 -11.66 -5.58 -11.08
C SER A 39 -10.87 -4.94 -9.92
N GLU A 40 -9.99 -5.71 -9.28
CA GLU A 40 -9.16 -5.26 -8.16
C GLU A 40 -8.05 -4.32 -8.63
N ARG A 41 -7.48 -4.58 -9.82
CA ARG A 41 -6.51 -3.70 -10.49
C ARG A 41 -6.98 -2.26 -10.59
N LYS A 42 -8.24 -2.06 -11.02
CA LYS A 42 -8.79 -0.73 -11.23
C LYS A 42 -8.74 0.08 -9.93
N TYR A 43 -9.07 -0.55 -8.81
CA TYR A 43 -9.00 0.07 -7.49
C TYR A 43 -7.59 0.58 -7.18
N TYR A 44 -6.57 -0.27 -7.29
CA TYR A 44 -5.19 0.10 -6.95
C TYR A 44 -4.55 1.07 -7.95
N VAL A 45 -4.93 1.05 -9.22
CA VAL A 45 -4.46 2.04 -10.21
C VAL A 45 -5.02 3.44 -9.91
N GLU A 46 -6.26 3.53 -9.44
CA GLU A 46 -6.92 4.79 -9.12
C GLU A 46 -6.59 5.31 -7.71
N ASN A 47 -6.45 4.40 -6.73
CA ASN A 47 -6.37 4.74 -5.31
C ASN A 47 -5.01 4.39 -4.67
N GLY A 48 -4.16 3.61 -5.34
CA GLY A 48 -2.91 3.11 -4.77
C GLY A 48 -3.11 2.36 -3.45
N PHE A 49 -2.13 2.46 -2.57
CA PHE A 49 -2.19 1.91 -1.21
C PHE A 49 -2.71 2.91 -0.17
N ARG A 50 -3.65 3.80 -0.54
CA ARG A 50 -4.14 4.90 0.33
C ARG A 50 -4.59 4.46 1.72
N ILE A 51 -5.27 3.32 1.84
CA ILE A 51 -5.71 2.78 3.14
C ILE A 51 -4.50 2.41 4.00
N LEU A 52 -3.50 1.76 3.40
CA LEU A 52 -2.28 1.36 4.09
C LEU A 52 -1.46 2.59 4.49
N GLU A 53 -1.28 3.56 3.60
CA GLU A 53 -0.59 4.83 3.92
C GLU A 53 -1.23 5.56 5.12
N THR A 54 -2.57 5.60 5.15
CA THR A 54 -3.31 6.23 6.25
C THR A 54 -3.06 5.48 7.56
N ASN A 55 -3.12 4.14 7.53
CA ASN A 55 -2.86 3.32 8.72
C ASN A 55 -1.41 3.46 9.23
N LEU A 56 -0.44 3.52 8.32
CA LEU A 56 0.98 3.72 8.66
C LEU A 56 1.20 5.10 9.30
N LYS A 57 0.62 6.16 8.73
CA LYS A 57 0.69 7.52 9.29
C LYS A 57 0.06 7.62 10.67
N ASP A 58 -1.06 6.93 10.91
CA ASP A 58 -1.70 6.89 12.23
C ASP A 58 -0.85 6.14 13.27
N LYS A 59 -0.10 5.12 12.85
CA LYS A 59 0.81 4.35 13.73
C LYS A 59 2.14 5.06 14.02
N LEU A 60 2.56 5.99 13.15
CA LEU A 60 3.78 6.80 13.29
C LEU A 60 3.53 8.11 14.05
N ARG A 61 2.30 8.34 14.52
CA ARG A 61 1.89 9.54 15.25
C ARG A 61 1.99 9.34 16.75
#